data_AF-A0A0H3GYY3-F1
#
_entry.id   AF-A0A0H3GYY3-F1
#
_cell.length_a   1.000
_cell.length_b   1.000
_cell.length_c   1.000
_cell.angle_alpha   90.00
_cell.angle_beta   90.00
_cell.angle_gamma   90.00
#
_symmetry.space_group_name_H-M   'P 1'
#
loop_
_entity.id
_entity.type
_entity.pdbx_description
1 polymer ?
#
loop_
_entity_poly.entity_id
_entity_poly.type
_entity_poly.pdbx_seq_one_letter_code
_entity_poly.pdbx_strand_id
1 'polypeptide(L)'
;MLIWSRKGRAAAGALAVTLFAGVFLLPLAVILLSSLSKQWNGLLPTGFTFAHFVNAFRGAAWDSLFSSLMVGFCASLLALLCGMWAALALRQHGATLQKYLGLAFYLPSAIPSVSVGLGILVAFS
;
A
#
# COMPACT_ATOMS: atom_id res chain seq x y z
N MET A 1 16.40 -22.95 26.68
CA MET A 1 15.22 -23.85 26.69
C MET A 1 13.88 -23.14 27.01
N LEU A 2 13.83 -21.81 27.13
CA LEU A 2 12.62 -21.10 27.55
C LEU A 2 11.49 -21.10 26.49
N ILE A 3 11.83 -21.09 25.20
CA ILE A 3 10.86 -20.97 24.08
C ILE A 3 10.24 -22.33 23.69
N TRP A 4 10.77 -23.47 24.14
CA TRP A 4 10.24 -24.80 23.80
C TRP A 4 9.09 -25.28 24.71
N SER A 5 8.87 -24.61 25.84
CA SER A 5 7.70 -24.85 26.69
C SER A 5 6.45 -24.23 26.07
N ARG A 6 5.27 -24.88 26.21
CA ARG A 6 3.98 -24.31 25.79
C ARG A 6 3.76 -22.89 26.34
N LYS A 7 4.16 -22.65 27.60
CA LYS A 7 4.07 -21.33 28.24
C LYS A 7 5.03 -20.30 27.63
N GLY A 8 6.24 -20.72 27.27
CA GLY A 8 7.24 -19.86 26.64
C GLY A 8 6.85 -19.41 25.23
N ARG A 9 6.27 -20.31 24.42
CA ARG A 9 5.71 -19.94 23.10
C ARG A 9 4.54 -18.99 23.22
N ALA A 10 3.65 -19.19 24.20
CA ALA A 10 2.53 -18.28 24.44
C ALA A 10 3.01 -16.88 24.85
N ALA A 11 4.00 -16.79 25.75
CA ALA A 11 4.59 -15.52 26.16
C ALA A 11 5.30 -14.81 24.98
N ALA A 12 6.10 -15.54 24.20
CA ALA A 12 6.76 -15.00 23.02
C ALA A 12 5.73 -14.53 21.96
N GLY A 13 4.67 -15.31 21.74
CA GLY A 13 3.56 -14.93 20.86
C GLY A 13 2.82 -13.69 21.34
N ALA A 14 2.49 -13.60 22.63
CA ALA A 14 1.84 -12.43 23.22
C ALA A 14 2.72 -11.18 23.08
N LEU A 15 4.03 -11.30 23.32
CA LEU A 15 4.99 -10.22 23.12
C LEU A 15 5.03 -9.79 21.65
N ALA A 16 5.14 -10.75 20.72
CA ALA A 16 5.16 -10.46 19.28
C ALA A 16 3.89 -9.77 18.80
N VAL A 17 2.71 -10.25 19.23
CA VAL A 17 1.41 -9.62 18.91
C VAL A 17 1.32 -8.22 19.50
N THR A 18 1.77 -8.03 20.75
CA THR A 18 1.76 -6.71 21.40
C THR A 18 2.65 -5.72 20.66
N LEU A 19 3.87 -6.14 20.28
CA LEU A 19 4.78 -5.32 19.49
C LEU A 19 4.22 -5.01 18.10
N PHE A 20 3.66 -6.01 17.41
CA PHE A 20 3.03 -5.83 16.10
C PHE A 20 1.85 -4.85 16.19
N ALA A 21 0.97 -5.01 17.17
CA ALA A 21 -0.17 -4.12 17.39
C ALA A 21 0.30 -2.69 17.70
N GLY A 22 1.30 -2.54 18.55
CA GLY A 22 1.87 -1.23 18.89
C GLY A 22 2.51 -0.52 17.69
N VAL A 23 3.23 -1.26 16.84
CA VAL A 23 3.96 -0.67 15.69
C VAL A 23 3.06 -0.42 14.49
N PHE A 24 2.17 -1.37 14.15
CA PHE A 24 1.38 -1.30 12.92
C PHE A 24 -0.07 -0.86 13.14
N LEU A 25 -0.73 -1.35 14.20
CA LEU A 25 -2.15 -1.04 14.42
C LEU A 25 -2.36 0.30 15.12
N LEU A 26 -1.46 0.71 16.00
CA LEU A 26 -1.61 1.96 16.75
C LEU A 26 -1.66 3.19 15.84
N PRO A 27 -0.77 3.37 14.83
CA PRO A 27 -0.89 4.51 13.90
C PRO A 27 -2.20 4.50 13.12
N LEU A 28 -2.68 3.33 12.69
CA LEU A 28 -3.97 3.20 12.01
C LEU A 28 -5.14 3.56 12.94
N ALA A 29 -5.07 3.15 14.22
CA ALA A 29 -6.06 3.51 15.22
C ALA A 29 -6.07 5.02 15.48
N VAL A 30 -4.91 5.68 15.51
CA VAL A 30 -4.80 7.15 15.64
C VAL A 30 -5.41 7.84 14.42
N ILE A 31 -5.18 7.36 13.20
CA ILE A 31 -5.82 7.90 11.98
C ILE A 31 -7.35 7.75 12.06
N LEU A 32 -7.83 6.58 12.47
CA LEU A 32 -9.26 6.31 12.62
C LEU A 32 -9.90 7.22 13.68
N LEU A 33 -9.29 7.32 14.86
CA LEU A 33 -9.76 8.21 15.92
C LEU A 33 -9.71 9.69 15.48
N SER A 34 -8.67 10.09 14.73
CA SER A 34 -8.57 11.44 14.15
C SER A 34 -9.72 11.72 13.17
N SER A 35 -10.07 10.74 12.34
CA SER A 35 -11.20 10.87 11.38
C SER A 35 -12.56 11.04 12.05
N LEU A 36 -12.69 10.56 13.29
CA LEU A 36 -13.90 10.66 14.12
C LEU A 36 -13.87 11.84 15.10
N SER A 37 -12.80 12.63 15.10
CA SER A 37 -12.59 13.73 16.05
C SER A 37 -12.64 15.08 15.35
N LYS A 38 -13.12 16.12 16.02
CA LYS A 38 -13.20 17.46 15.41
C LYS A 38 -11.82 17.99 14.99
N GLN A 39 -10.87 17.84 15.90
CA GLN A 39 -9.46 18.18 15.71
C GLN A 39 -8.64 17.37 16.70
N TRP A 40 -7.38 17.11 16.36
CA TRP A 40 -6.43 16.42 17.23
C TRP A 40 -5.09 17.13 17.16
N ASN A 41 -4.93 18.14 18.02
CA ASN A 41 -3.72 18.98 18.10
C ASN A 41 -2.93 18.79 19.40
N GLY A 42 -3.41 17.92 20.31
CA GLY A 42 -2.77 17.65 21.60
C GLY A 42 -2.67 16.16 21.90
N LEU A 43 -2.50 15.79 23.18
CA LEU A 43 -2.43 14.39 23.61
C LEU A 43 -3.75 13.63 23.40
N LEU A 44 -4.89 14.30 23.53
CA LEU A 44 -6.22 13.72 23.39
C LEU A 44 -7.00 14.39 22.24
N PRO A 45 -7.80 13.63 21.48
CA PRO A 45 -8.67 14.19 20.46
C PRO A 45 -9.78 15.04 21.09
N THR A 46 -10.18 16.12 20.40
CA THR A 46 -11.31 16.94 20.86
C THR A 46 -12.59 16.49 20.18
N GLY A 47 -13.60 16.11 20.96
CA GLY A 47 -15.00 15.95 20.54
C GLY A 47 -15.27 15.00 19.37
N PHE A 48 -16.33 14.22 19.45
CA PHE A 48 -16.71 13.34 18.35
C PHE A 48 -17.36 14.11 17.19
N THR A 49 -17.07 13.73 15.94
CA THR A 49 -17.70 14.28 14.73
C THR A 49 -17.72 13.28 13.58
N PHE A 50 -18.70 13.41 12.70
CA PHE A 50 -18.75 12.76 11.38
C PHE A 50 -18.55 13.74 10.22
N ALA A 51 -18.22 15.00 10.51
CA ALA A 51 -18.08 16.04 9.48
C ALA A 51 -17.03 15.68 8.42
N HIS A 52 -15.91 15.07 8.81
CA HIS A 52 -14.86 14.63 7.90
C HIS A 52 -15.35 13.61 6.87
N PHE A 53 -16.19 12.66 7.29
CA PHE A 53 -16.79 11.68 6.39
C PHE A 53 -17.79 12.34 5.44
N VAL A 54 -18.66 13.21 5.94
CA VAL A 54 -19.62 13.95 5.10
C VAL A 54 -18.88 14.81 4.06
N ASN A 55 -17.76 15.44 4.45
CA ASN A 55 -16.93 16.22 3.56
C ASN A 55 -16.20 15.35 2.54
N ALA A 56 -15.76 14.14 2.90
CA ALA A 56 -15.12 13.21 1.97
C ALA A 56 -16.05 12.78 0.81
N PHE A 57 -17.36 12.75 1.05
CA PHE A 57 -18.37 12.48 0.02
C PHE A 57 -18.88 13.74 -0.72
N ARG A 58 -18.24 14.90 -0.53
CA ARG A 58 -18.68 16.17 -1.14
C ARG A 58 -17.52 16.92 -1.81
N GLY A 59 -17.84 17.56 -2.93
CA GLY A 59 -16.94 18.48 -3.64
C GLY A 59 -15.62 17.83 -4.06
N ALA A 60 -14.54 18.62 -3.98
CA ALA A 60 -13.22 18.24 -4.51
C ALA A 60 -12.62 16.98 -3.86
N ALA A 61 -12.97 16.66 -2.62
CA ALA A 61 -12.49 15.45 -1.95
C ALA A 61 -13.06 14.19 -2.61
N TRP A 62 -14.36 14.21 -2.94
CA TRP A 62 -15.01 13.13 -3.67
C TRP A 62 -14.45 12.98 -5.08
N ASP A 63 -14.27 14.08 -5.79
CA ASP A 63 -13.71 14.07 -7.15
C ASP A 63 -12.28 13.49 -7.17
N SER A 64 -11.47 13.82 -6.16
CA SER A 64 -10.12 13.29 -5.99
C SER A 64 -10.12 11.80 -5.64
N LEU A 65 -11.06 11.37 -4.78
CA LEU A 65 -11.22 9.96 -4.41
C LEU A 65 -11.67 9.13 -5.62
N PHE A 66 -12.67 9.61 -6.36
CA PHE A 66 -13.19 8.95 -7.56
C PHE A 66 -12.11 8.86 -8.65
N SER A 67 -11.38 9.95 -8.89
CA SER A 67 -10.27 9.96 -9.85
C SER A 67 -9.18 8.96 -9.46
N SER A 68 -8.82 8.90 -8.18
CA SER A 68 -7.82 7.96 -7.66
C SER A 68 -8.28 6.50 -7.82
N LEU A 69 -9.55 6.21 -7.54
CA LEU A 69 -10.14 4.88 -7.73
C LEU A 69 -10.17 4.48 -9.20
N MET A 70 -10.61 5.38 -10.08
CA MET A 70 -10.70 5.10 -11.52
C MET A 70 -9.32 4.86 -12.12
N VAL A 71 -8.35 5.74 -11.84
CA VAL A 71 -6.97 5.60 -12.33
C VAL A 71 -6.34 4.33 -11.75
N GLY A 72 -6.47 4.08 -10.45
CA GLY A 72 -5.94 2.88 -9.80
C GLY A 72 -6.53 1.60 -10.38
N PHE A 73 -7.84 1.57 -10.66
CA PHE A 73 -8.52 0.44 -11.28
C PHE A 73 -8.02 0.20 -12.71
N CYS A 74 -8.03 1.24 -13.56
CA CYS A 74 -7.56 1.15 -14.94
C CYS A 74 -6.08 0.71 -15.01
N ALA A 75 -5.22 1.30 -14.18
CA ALA A 75 -3.81 0.93 -14.11
C ALA A 75 -3.62 -0.53 -13.67
N SER A 76 -4.37 -0.98 -12.65
CA SER A 76 -4.31 -2.36 -12.18
C SER A 76 -4.80 -3.35 -13.23
N LEU A 77 -5.86 -3.01 -13.96
CA LEU A 77 -6.39 -3.86 -15.03
C LEU A 77 -5.39 -3.97 -16.19
N LEU A 78 -4.80 -2.86 -16.62
CA LEU A 78 -3.76 -2.87 -17.64
C LEU A 78 -2.53 -3.65 -17.18
N ALA A 79 -2.09 -3.47 -15.94
CA ALA A 79 -0.97 -4.22 -15.38
C ALA A 79 -1.27 -5.73 -15.32
N LEU A 80 -2.48 -6.12 -14.95
CA LEU A 80 -2.93 -7.51 -14.94
C LEU A 80 -2.90 -8.11 -16.34
N LEU A 81 -3.49 -7.43 -17.34
CA LEU A 81 -3.57 -7.93 -18.71
C LEU A 81 -2.17 -8.06 -19.35
N CYS A 82 -1.35 -7.02 -19.23
CA CYS A 82 0.02 -7.02 -19.75
C CYS A 82 0.89 -8.07 -19.03
N GLY A 83 0.81 -8.13 -17.70
CA GLY A 83 1.55 -9.11 -16.90
C GLY A 83 1.14 -10.56 -17.19
N MET A 84 -0.16 -10.80 -17.37
CA MET A 84 -0.69 -12.10 -17.74
C MET A 84 -0.20 -12.52 -19.13
N TRP A 85 -0.27 -11.64 -20.14
CA TRP A 85 0.25 -11.95 -21.46
C TRP A 85 1.75 -12.19 -21.46
N ALA A 86 2.52 -11.38 -20.75
CA ALA A 86 3.96 -11.59 -20.59
C ALA A 86 4.26 -12.96 -19.96
N ALA A 87 3.56 -13.31 -18.88
CA ALA A 87 3.73 -14.61 -18.22
C ALA A 87 3.38 -15.78 -19.16
N LEU A 88 2.27 -15.69 -19.90
CA LEU A 88 1.85 -16.73 -20.85
C LEU A 88 2.82 -16.86 -22.03
N ALA A 89 3.31 -15.75 -22.58
CA ALA A 89 4.28 -15.74 -23.67
C ALA A 89 5.61 -16.38 -23.23
N LEU A 90 6.10 -16.07 -22.02
CA LEU A 90 7.34 -16.66 -21.52
C LEU A 90 7.27 -18.18 -21.42
N ARG A 91 6.12 -18.77 -21.09
CA ARG A 91 5.98 -20.24 -20.94
C ARG A 91 6.32 -21.02 -22.21
N GLN A 92 6.21 -20.39 -23.38
CA GLN A 92 6.48 -21.03 -24.67
C GLN A 92 7.96 -20.98 -25.09
N HIS A 93 8.81 -20.29 -24.33
CA HIS A 93 10.21 -20.05 -24.68
C HIS A 93 11.17 -20.84 -23.79
N GLY A 94 12.38 -21.10 -24.30
CA GLY A 94 13.44 -21.81 -23.57
C GLY A 94 13.97 -21.05 -22.35
N ALA A 95 14.56 -21.77 -21.40
CA ALA A 95 14.98 -21.27 -20.08
C ALA A 95 15.90 -20.03 -20.14
N THR A 96 16.82 -19.97 -21.11
CA THR A 96 17.73 -18.84 -21.28
C THR A 96 16.97 -17.54 -21.61
N LEU A 97 16.02 -17.60 -22.54
CA LEU A 97 15.25 -16.41 -22.92
C LEU A 97 14.31 -15.97 -21.79
N GLN A 98 13.68 -16.94 -21.09
CA GLN A 98 12.88 -16.65 -19.89
C GLN A 98 13.69 -15.91 -18.83
N LYS A 99 14.95 -16.30 -18.59
CA LYS A 99 15.83 -15.64 -17.62
C LYS A 99 16.09 -14.17 -18.00
N TYR A 100 16.45 -13.91 -19.25
CA TYR A 100 16.74 -12.55 -19.70
C TYR A 100 15.50 -11.66 -19.71
N LEU A 101 14.36 -12.17 -20.21
CA LEU A 101 13.10 -11.43 -20.19
C LEU A 101 12.60 -11.19 -18.76
N GLY A 102 12.74 -12.19 -17.87
CA GLY A 102 12.42 -12.01 -16.45
C GLY A 102 13.26 -10.91 -15.79
N LEU A 103 14.56 -10.86 -16.10
CA LEU A 103 15.45 -9.76 -15.69
C LEU A 103 14.98 -8.42 -16.25
N ALA A 104 14.62 -8.36 -17.54
CA ALA A 104 14.12 -7.15 -18.18
C ALA A 104 12.80 -6.65 -17.56
N PHE A 105 11.89 -7.55 -17.17
CA PHE A 105 10.65 -7.18 -16.49
C PHE A 105 10.85 -6.76 -15.03
N TYR A 106 11.90 -7.26 -14.38
CA TYR A 106 12.23 -6.87 -13.01
C TYR A 106 13.00 -5.56 -12.94
N LEU A 107 13.77 -5.23 -13.99
CA LEU A 107 14.63 -4.05 -14.05
C LEU A 107 13.88 -2.73 -13.72
N PRO A 108 12.67 -2.47 -14.24
CA PRO A 108 11.92 -1.26 -13.91
C PRO A 108 11.60 -1.13 -12.42
N SER A 109 11.40 -2.24 -11.71
CA SER A 109 11.11 -2.21 -10.26
C SER A 109 12.32 -1.79 -9.42
N ALA A 110 13.54 -1.90 -9.97
CA ALA A 110 14.77 -1.46 -9.34
C ALA A 110 15.07 0.04 -9.60
N ILE A 111 14.37 0.67 -10.56
CA ILE A 111 14.55 2.09 -10.86
C ILE A 111 13.90 2.92 -9.75
N PRO A 112 14.61 3.91 -9.15
CA PRO A 112 14.02 4.79 -8.16
C PRO A 112 12.80 5.54 -8.69
N SER A 113 11.72 5.58 -7.91
CA SER A 113 10.46 6.25 -8.30
C SER A 113 10.65 7.73 -8.65
N VAL A 114 11.60 8.41 -7.99
CA VAL A 114 11.95 9.81 -8.27
C VAL A 114 12.50 9.98 -9.68
N SER A 115 13.37 9.07 -10.13
CA SER A 115 13.94 9.09 -11.48
C SER A 115 12.86 8.90 -12.54
N VAL A 116 11.91 7.99 -12.29
CA VAL A 116 10.74 7.78 -13.16
C VAL A 116 9.88 9.05 -13.20
N GLY A 117 9.60 9.65 -12.05
CA GLY A 117 8.80 10.88 -11.95
C GLY A 117 9.40 12.05 -12.74
N LEU A 118 10.70 12.29 -12.60
CA LEU A 118 11.41 13.32 -13.37
C LEU A 118 11.42 13.03 -14.88
N GLY A 119 11.61 11.76 -15.27
CA GLY A 119 11.58 11.36 -16.68
C GLY A 119 10.22 11.60 -17.33
N ILE A 120 9.13 11.25 -16.63
CA ILE A 120 7.76 11.52 -17.09
C ILE A 120 7.51 13.04 -17.16
N LEU A 121 7.93 13.80 -16.13
CA LEU A 121 7.76 15.26 -16.14
C LEU A 121 8.41 15.88 -17.37
N VAL A 122 9.66 15.54 -17.68
CA VAL A 122 10.38 16.05 -18.86
C VAL A 122 9.74 15.58 -20.18
N ALA A 123 9.19 14.37 -20.22
CA ALA A 123 8.54 13.85 -21.42
C ALA A 123 7.20 14.55 -21.75
N PHE A 124 6.56 15.18 -20.76
CA PHE A 124 5.24 15.81 -20.89
C PHE A 124 5.20 17.30 -20.52
N SER A 125 6.35 17.92 -20.22
CA SER A 125 6.50 19.38 -20.04
C SER A 125 6.83 20.06 -21.35
#